data_AF-A0A973TZQ6-F1
#
_entry.id   AF-A0A973TZQ6-F1
#
_cell.length_a   1.000
_cell.length_b   1.000
_cell.length_c   1.000
_cell.angle_alpha   90.00
_cell.angle_beta   90.00
_cell.angle_gamma   90.00
#
_symmetry.space_group_name_H-M   'P 1'
#
loop_
_entity.id
_entity.type
_entity.pdbx_description
1 polymer ?
#
loop_
_entity_poly.entity_id
_entity_poly.type
_entity_poly.pdbx_seq_one_letter_code
_entity_poly.pdbx_strand_id
1 'polypeptide(L)' 'MTLLGLLVEQPRHGYELEEVITARGMREWTEIGFSSIYYLLGKLRDRGLVAEVDAPGSGRGKARKVFGPT' A
#
# COMPACT_ATOMS: atom_id res chain seq x y z
N MET A 1 8.01 -9.33 3.56
CA MET A 1 8.07 -8.46 4.76
C MET A 1 8.17 -6.98 4.43
N THR A 2 8.50 -6.59 3.19
CA THR A 2 8.69 -5.18 2.78
C THR A 2 7.40 -4.35 2.74
N LEU A 3 6.30 -4.88 2.19
CA LEU A 3 5.07 -4.09 2.03
C LEU A 3 4.35 -3.76 3.34
N LEU A 4 4.26 -4.73 4.26
CA LEU A 4 3.63 -4.51 5.57
C LEU A 4 4.43 -3.51 6.41
N GLY A 5 5.77 -3.56 6.35
CA GLY A 5 6.64 -2.58 7.03
C GLY A 5 6.35 -1.14 6.59
N LEU A 6 6.20 -0.92 5.28
CA LEU A 6 5.87 0.40 4.74
C LEU A 6 4.52 0.92 5.24
N LEU A 7 3.54 0.03 5.42
CA LEU A 7 2.21 0.38 5.93
C LEU A 7 2.18 0.60 7.44
N VAL A 8 3.04 -0.10 8.19
CA VAL A 8 3.23 0.12 9.62
C VAL A 8 3.92 1.46 9.88
N GLU A 9 4.88 1.87 9.04
CA GLU A 9 5.49 3.21 9.12
C GLU A 9 4.44 4.31 8.94
N GLN A 10 3.54 4.15 7.97
CA GLN A 10 2.47 5.11 7.70
C GLN A 10 1.38 4.48 6.83
N PRO A 11 0.08 4.69 7.15
CA PRO A 11 -0.99 4.33 6.23
C PRO A 11 -0.83 5.06 4.90
N ARG A 12 -0.88 4.33 3.78
CA ARG A 12 -0.60 4.86 2.44
C ARG A 12 -1.59 4.35 1.42
N HIS A 13 -1.80 5.15 0.37
CA HIS A 13 -2.48 4.69 -0.82
C HIS A 13 -1.62 3.70 -1.63
N GLY A 14 -2.27 2.83 -2.40
CA GLY A 14 -1.57 1.89 -3.29
C GLY A 14 -0.63 2.57 -4.31
N TYR A 15 -0.94 3.80 -4.73
CA TYR A 15 -0.07 4.58 -5.61
C TYR A 15 1.16 5.13 -4.89
N GLU A 16 1.01 5.63 -3.65
CA GLU A 16 2.15 6.09 -2.85
C GLU A 16 3.09 4.93 -2.52
N LEU A 17 2.54 3.72 -2.33
CA LEU A 17 3.35 2.52 -2.18
C LEU A 17 4.18 2.22 -3.44
N GLU A 18 3.60 2.35 -4.63
CA GLU A 18 4.35 2.23 -5.89
C GLU A 18 5.43 3.31 -6.01
N GLU A 19 5.13 4.56 -5.66
CA GLU A 19 6.10 5.66 -5.68
C GLU A 19 7.26 5.38 -4.73
N VAL A 20 6.98 4.92 -3.50
CA VAL A 20 8.01 4.58 -2.52
C VAL A 20 8.85 3.37 -2.96
N ILE A 21 8.21 2.35 -3.53
CA ILE A 21 8.90 1.16 -4.07
C ILE A 21 9.84 1.56 -5.22
N THR A 22 9.39 2.47 -6.09
CA THR A 22 10.18 2.97 -7.22
C THR A 22 11.30 3.89 -6.74
N ALA A 23 11.00 4.86 -5.89
CA ALA A 23 11.95 5.86 -5.39
C ALA A 23 13.07 5.25 -4.53
N ARG A 24 12.76 4.19 -3.76
CA ARG A 24 13.75 3.48 -2.94
C ARG A 24 14.50 2.38 -3.71
N GLY A 25 14.31 2.27 -5.03
CA GLY A 25 14.92 1.22 -5.85
C GLY A 25 14.49 -0.20 -5.44
N MET A 26 13.39 -0.34 -4.69
CA MET A 26 12.95 -1.64 -4.18
C MET A 26 12.63 -2.63 -5.28
N ARG A 27 12.24 -2.13 -6.44
CA ARG A 27 11.94 -2.92 -7.62
C ARG A 27 13.14 -3.72 -8.11
N GLU A 28 14.37 -3.25 -7.87
CA GLU A 28 15.60 -3.93 -8.28
C GLU A 28 15.96 -5.13 -7.38
N TRP A 29 15.47 -5.15 -6.14
CA TRP A 29 15.80 -6.20 -5.17
C TRP A 29 14.60 -7.00 -4.63
N THR A 30 13.36 -6.66 -5.03
CA THR A 30 12.15 -7.34 -4.53
C THR A 30 11.24 -7.98 -5.59
N GLU A 31 11.52 -7.85 -6.90
CA GLU A 31 10.64 -8.35 -7.99
C GLU A 31 9.15 -7.97 -7.83
N ILE A 32 8.85 -6.90 -7.08
CA ILE A 32 7.47 -6.45 -6.89
C ILE A 32 7.07 -5.56 -8.07
N GLY A 33 6.28 -6.13 -8.98
CA GLY A 33 5.59 -5.38 -10.02
C GLY A 33 4.36 -4.63 -9.49
N PHE A 34 3.93 -3.59 -10.22
CA PHE A 34 2.77 -2.75 -9.88
C PHE A 34 1.51 -3.58 -9.55
N SER A 35 1.19 -4.55 -10.41
CA SER A 35 0.04 -5.45 -10.22
C SER A 35 0.18 -6.33 -8.96
N SER A 36 1.41 -6.69 -8.60
CA SER A 36 1.70 -7.50 -7.42
C SER A 36 1.46 -6.72 -6.13
N ILE A 37 1.61 -5.39 -6.12
CA ILE A 37 1.33 -4.55 -4.94
C ILE A 37 -0.14 -4.68 -4.55
N TYR A 38 -1.05 -4.45 -5.49
CA TYR A 38 -2.49 -4.54 -5.22
C TYR A 38 -2.93 -5.96 -4.88
N TYR A 39 -2.32 -6.97 -5.51
CA TYR A 39 -2.54 -8.36 -5.15
C TYR A 39 -2.11 -8.66 -3.70
N LEU A 40 -0.92 -8.20 -3.31
CA LEU A 40 -0.40 -8.38 -1.95
C LEU A 40 -1.19 -7.59 -0.90
N LEU A 41 -1.63 -6.36 -1.22
CA LEU A 41 -2.54 -5.58 -0.38
C LEU A 41 -3.84 -6.32 -0.13
N GLY A 42 -4.44 -6.88 -1.18
CA GLY A 42 -5.62 -7.74 -1.07
C GLY A 42 -5.37 -8.94 -0.17
N LYS A 43 -4.25 -9.65 -0.38
CA LYS A 43 -3.89 -10.81 0.44
C LYS A 43 -3.62 -10.45 1.91
N LEU A 44 -3.01 -9.30 2.19
CA LEU A 44 -2.80 -8.81 3.55
C LEU A 44 -4.11 -8.44 4.23
N ARG A 45 -5.03 -7.82 3.47
CA ARG A 45 -6.37 -7.46 3.96
C ARG A 45 -7.21 -8.70 4.25
N ASP A 46 -7.21 -9.68 3.36
CA ASP A 46 -7.95 -10.93 3.53
C ASP A 46 -7.39 -11.75 4.72
N ARG A 47 -6.13 -11.52 5.09
CA ARG A 47 -5.49 -12.07 6.30
C ARG A 47 -5.73 -11.24 7.56
N GLY A 48 -6.44 -10.11 7.48
CA GLY A 48 -6.69 -9.20 8.60
C GLY A 48 -5.42 -8.50 9.12
N LEU A 49 -4.39 -8.36 8.28
CA LEU A 49 -3.14 -7.68 8.66
C LEU A 49 -3.15 -6.19 8.29
N VAL A 50 -4.01 -5.80 7.34
CA VAL A 50 -4.19 -4.41 6.93
C VAL A 50 -5.68 -4.14 6.69
N ALA A 51 -6.13 -2.93 6.98
CA ALA A 51 -7.48 -2.45 6.75
C ALA A 51 -7.48 -1.23 5.81
N GLU A 52 -8.59 -1.02 5.11
CA GLU A 52 -8.82 0.24 4.41
C GLU A 52 -9.15 1.31 5.46
N VAL A 53 -8.42 2.42 5.45
CA VAL A 53 -8.67 3.55 6.37
C VAL A 53 -9.13 4.77 5.57
N ASP A 54 -10.08 5.52 6.11
CA ASP A 54 -10.50 6.80 5.54
C ASP A 54 -9.39 7.83 5.78
N ALA A 55 -8.82 8.38 4.70
CA ALA A 55 -7.90 9.51 4.81
C ALA A 55 -8.69 10.82 4.99
N PRO A 56 -8.40 11.62 6.03
CA PRO A 56 -8.94 12.97 6.14
C PRO A 56 -8.35 13.83 5.02
N GLY A 57 -9.13 14.07 3.96
CA GLY A 57 -8.69 14.87 2.80
C GLY A 57 -9.15 14.36 1.44
N SER A 58 -9.81 13.20 1.34
CA SER A 58 -10.42 12.72 0.08
C SER A 58 -11.71 13.48 -0.26
N GLY A 59 -11.59 14.80 -0.47
CA GLY A 59 -12.65 15.62 -1.04
C GLY A 59 -12.86 15.26 -2.52
N ARG A 60 -14.11 14.92 -2.89
CA ARG A 60 -14.66 14.88 -4.27
C ARG A 60 -13.67 14.46 -5.38
N GLY A 61 -13.23 13.22 -5.32
CA GLY A 61 -12.56 12.52 -6.42
C GLY A 61 -12.50 11.05 -6.05
N LYS A 62 -12.58 10.13 -7.04
CA LYS A 62 -12.59 8.66 -6.86
C LYS A 62 -11.83 8.27 -5.59
N ALA A 63 -12.56 7.88 -4.53
CA ALA A 63 -12.00 7.65 -3.21
C ALA A 63 -10.75 6.76 -3.34
N ARG A 64 -9.59 7.35 -3.11
CA ARG A 64 -8.33 6.61 -3.15
C ARG A 64 -8.30 5.79 -1.86
N LYS A 65 -8.29 4.47 -1.98
CA LYS A 65 -8.23 3.56 -0.83
C LYS A 65 -6.88 3.72 -0.15
N VAL A 66 -6.85 4.08 1.12
CA VAL A 66 -5.65 4.06 1.97
C VAL A 66 -5.63 2.72 2.67
N PHE A 67 -4.46 2.11 2.80
CA PHE A 67 -4.29 0.91 3.61
C PHE A 67 -3.46 1.25 4.85
N GLY A 68 -3.82 0.70 6.00
CA GLY A 68 -3.05 0.78 7.25
C GLY A 68 -3.10 -0.55 7.99
N PRO A 69 -2.25 -0.79 9.01
CA PRO A 69 -2.33 -1.99 9.84
C PRO A 69 -3.68 -2.06 10.56
N THR A 70 -4.21 -3.28 10.73
CA THR A 70 -5.43 -3.56 11.50
C THR A 70 -5.17 -3.51 13.00
#